data_AF-A0A2I0QCH2-F1
#
_entry.id   AF-A0A2I0QCH2-F1
#
_cell.length_a   1.000
_cell.length_b   1.000
_cell.length_c   1.000
_cell.angle_alpha   90.00
_cell.angle_beta   90.00
_cell.angle_gamma   90.00
#
_symmetry.space_group_name_H-M   'P 1'
#
loop_
_entity.id
_entity.type
_entity.pdbx_description
1 polymer ?
#
loop_
_entity_poly.entity_id
_entity_poly.type
_entity_poly.pdbx_seq_one_letter_code
_entity_poly.pdbx_strand_id
1 'polypeptide(L)' 'MARHKSMCHNDKSPPKKEKLKTGKLSLYIEYYNGIQTLANGKIKHLRDYEYLQLYLIQVSKTADEKKKNKE' A
#
# COMPACT_ATOMS: atom_id res chain seq x y z
N MET A 1 21.58 6.56 30.86
CA MET A 1 21.88 6.57 29.41
C MET A 1 20.60 6.24 28.66
N ALA A 2 19.90 7.26 28.16
CA ALA A 2 18.67 7.08 27.40
C ALA A 2 19.01 6.53 26.00
N ARG A 3 18.55 5.32 25.69
CA ARG A 3 18.72 4.71 24.36
C ARG A 3 17.90 5.54 23.36
N HIS A 4 18.58 6.33 22.54
CA HIS A 4 18.00 6.92 21.35
C HIS A 4 17.51 5.81 20.42
N LYS A 5 16.19 5.64 20.36
CA LYS A 5 15.53 4.72 19.44
C LYS A 5 15.48 5.41 18.06
N SER A 6 16.62 5.46 17.38
CA SER A 6 16.63 5.76 15.94
C SER A 6 16.20 4.49 15.21
N MET A 7 14.90 4.38 14.96
CA MET A 7 14.32 3.36 14.09
C MET A 7 13.45 4.08 13.08
N CYS A 8 14.08 4.63 12.05
CA CYS A 8 13.42 4.91 10.78
C CYS A 8 13.81 3.78 9.83
N HIS A 9 13.27 2.58 10.07
CA HIS A 9 13.20 1.60 8.99
C HIS A 9 12.04 2.05 8.10
N ASN A 10 12.31 2.28 6.82
CA ASN A 10 11.26 2.40 5.81
C ASN A 10 10.59 1.02 5.70
N ASP A 11 9.70 0.71 6.64
CA ASP A 11 8.88 -0.50 6.62
C ASP A 11 7.88 -0.35 5.48
N LYS A 12 8.25 -0.87 4.30
CA LYS A 12 7.32 -1.04 3.18
C LYS A 12 6.14 -1.88 3.68
N SER A 13 4.96 -1.28 3.70
CA SER A 13 3.75 -2.00 4.09
C SER A 13 3.41 -3.07 3.03
N PRO A 14 2.83 -4.21 3.43
CA PRO A 14 2.37 -5.20 2.46
C PRO A 14 1.32 -4.59 1.52
N PRO A 15 1.33 -4.94 0.22
CA PRO A 15 0.43 -4.35 -0.76
C PRO A 15 -1.02 -4.62 -0.39
N LYS A 16 -1.80 -3.54 -0.34
CA LYS A 16 -3.22 -3.57 -0.03
C LYS A 16 -4.03 -3.76 -1.31
N LYS A 17 -5.23 -4.31 -1.17
CA LYS A 17 -6.13 -4.64 -2.28
C LYS A 17 -7.41 -3.84 -2.13
N GLU A 18 -7.82 -3.15 -3.19
CA GLU A 18 -9.08 -2.42 -3.25
C GLU A 18 -10.01 -3.04 -4.30
N LYS A 19 -11.29 -3.20 -3.95
CA LYS A 19 -12.31 -3.73 -4.86
C LYS A 19 -12.82 -2.62 -5.77
N LEU A 20 -12.62 -2.79 -7.07
CA LEU A 20 -13.18 -1.90 -8.08
C LEU A 20 -14.62 -2.28 -8.41
N LYS A 21 -15.42 -1.29 -8.82
CA LYS A 21 -16.80 -1.47 -9.30
C LYS A 21 -16.92 -2.45 -10.48
N THR A 22 -15.83 -2.64 -11.22
CA THR A 22 -15.72 -3.57 -12.35
C THR A 22 -15.49 -5.03 -11.94
N GLY A 23 -15.43 -5.35 -10.64
CA GLY A 23 -15.20 -6.72 -10.14
C GLY A 23 -13.73 -7.16 -10.12
N LYS A 24 -12.80 -6.24 -10.44
CA LYS A 24 -11.35 -6.45 -10.35
C LYS A 24 -10.82 -5.92 -9.01
N LEU A 25 -9.69 -6.44 -8.56
CA LEU A 25 -8.96 -5.93 -7.39
C LEU A 25 -7.77 -5.12 -7.87
N SER A 26 -7.70 -3.84 -7.49
CA SER A 26 -6.51 -3.01 -7.71
C SER A 26 -5.54 -3.17 -6.54
N LEU A 27 -4.26 -3.39 -6.85
CA LEU A 27 -3.20 -3.41 -5.85
C LEU A 27 -2.55 -2.02 -5.73
N TYR A 28 -2.31 -1.61 -4.49
CA TYR A 28 -1.56 -0.40 -4.18
C TYR A 28 -0.64 -0.64 -2.98
N ILE A 29 0.44 0.14 -2.92
CA ILE A 29 1.39 0.15 -1.80
C ILE A 29 1.27 1.49 -1.08
N GLU A 30 1.35 1.45 0.25
CA GLU A 30 1.42 2.63 1.10
C GLU A 30 2.84 2.74 1.65
N TYR A 31 3.50 3.86 1.37
CA TYR A 31 4.82 4.20 1.88
C TYR A 31 4.68 5.17 3.04
N TYR A 32 5.22 4.79 4.19
CA TYR A 32 5.26 5.67 5.35
C TYR A 32 6.53 6.52 5.30
N ASN A 33 6.37 7.82 5.08
CA ASN A 33 7.49 8.76 4.92
C ASN A 33 7.83 9.52 6.21
N GLY A 34 7.14 9.21 7.31
CA GLY A 34 7.37 9.82 8.62
C GLY A 34 6.27 10.79 9.03
N ILE A 35 6.65 11.81 9.81
CA ILE A 35 5.73 12.80 10.37
C ILE A 35 6.21 14.23 10.07
N GLN A 36 5.25 15.13 9.87
CA GLN A 36 5.47 16.55 9.71
C GLN A 36 4.73 17.30 10.82
N THR A 37 5.46 18.13 11.56
CA THR A 37 4.86 19.06 12.52
C THR A 37 4.38 20.30 11.76
N LEU A 38 3.08 20.57 11.83
CA LEU A 38 2.47 21.75 11.26
C LEU A 38 2.73 22.97 12.15
N ALA A 39 2.63 24.18 11.57
CA ALA A 39 2.85 25.44 12.31
C ALA A 39 1.91 25.63 13.52
N ASN A 40 0.79 24.91 13.56
CA ASN A 40 -0.18 24.89 14.66
C ASN A 40 0.14 23.85 15.76
N GLY A 41 1.31 23.19 15.69
CA GLY A 41 1.72 22.15 16.63
C GLY A 41 1.08 20.77 16.39
N LYS A 42 0.24 20.60 15.37
CA LYS A 42 -0.35 19.28 15.04
C LYS A 42 0.64 18.42 14.26
N ILE A 43 0.65 17.13 14.58
CA ILE A 43 1.47 16.13 13.88
C ILE A 43 0.64 15.54 12.72
N LYS A 44 1.17 15.63 11.51
CA LYS A 44 0.62 15.01 10.30
C LYS A 44 1.50 13.82 9.90
N HIS A 45 0.91 12.64 9.76
CA HIS A 45 1.62 11.50 9.17
C HIS A 45 1.73 11.69 7.65
N LEU A 46 2.95 11.60 7.12
CA LEU A 46 3.22 11.64 5.69
C LEU A 46 3.17 10.22 5.15
N ARG A 47 2.18 9.94 4.30
CA ARG A 47 2.00 8.66 3.64
C ARG A 47 1.79 8.88 2.14
N ASP A 48 2.53 8.15 1.34
CA ASP A 48 2.37 8.15 -0.10
C ASP A 48 1.71 6.85 -0.55
N TYR A 49 0.91 6.94 -1.61
CA TYR A 49 0.22 5.81 -2.22
C TYR A 49 0.69 5.64 -3.65
N GLU A 50 1.12 4.43 -3.99
CA GLU A 50 1.48 4.06 -5.35
C GLU A 50 0.57 2.94 -5.84
N TYR A 51 -0.10 3.17 -6.96
CA TYR A 51 -0.96 2.19 -7.60
C TYR A 51 -0.12 1.38 -8.59
N LEU A 52 -0.01 0.08 -8.35
CA LEU A 52 0.82 -0.83 -9.15
C LEU A 52 0.26 -1.07 -10.56
N GLN A 53 -0.93 -0.53 -10.88
CA GLN A 53 -1.70 -0.84 -12.09
C GLN A 53 -1.90 -2.35 -12.33
N LEU A 54 -1.71 -3.15 -11.27
CA LEU A 54 -1.96 -4.58 -11.26
C LEU A 54 -3.42 -4.81 -10.86
N TYR A 55 -4.14 -5.54 -11.72
CA TYR A 55 -5.54 -5.87 -11.53
C TYR A 55 -5.70 -7.38 -11.37
N LEU A 56 -5.99 -7.83 -10.15
CA LEU A 56 -6.30 -9.24 -9.91
C LEU A 56 -7.78 -9.48 -10.24
N ILE A 57 -8.07 -10.60 -10.88
CA ILE A 57 -9.44 -11.00 -11.23
C ILE A 57 -9.98 -11.86 -10.09
N GLN A 58 -10.98 -11.34 -9.35
CA GLN A 58 -11.50 -12.03 -8.16
C GLN A 58 -12.39 -13.23 -8.52
N VAL A 59 -13.15 -13.13 -9.61
CA VAL A 59 -14.01 -14.20 -10.14
C VAL A 59 -13.46 -14.62 -11.48
N SER A 60 -12.51 -15.55 -11.46
CA SER A 60 -11.99 -16.17 -12.69
C SER A 60 -13.05 -17.11 -13.24
N LYS A 61 -13.63 -16.75 -14.39
CA LYS A 61 -14.59 -17.63 -15.09
C LYS A 61 -13.87 -18.68 -15.94
N THR A 62 -12.62 -18.41 -16.29
CA THR A 62 -11.85 -19.22 -17.25
C THR A 62 -10.47 -19.58 -16.67
N ALA A 63 -9.93 -20.75 -17.03
CA ALA A 63 -8.64 -21.24 -16.54
C ALA A 63 -7.47 -20.28 -16.86
N ASP A 64 -7.54 -19.56 -17.98
CA ASP A 64 -6.56 -18.57 -18.41
C ASP A 64 -6.47 -17.35 -17.46
N GLU A 65 -7.59 -16.94 -16.87
CA GLU A 65 -7.61 -15.83 -15.90
C GLU A 65 -6.97 -16.23 -14.57
N LYS A 66 -7.07 -17.51 -14.16
CA LYS A 66 -6.35 -18.05 -13.00
C LYS A 66 -4.85 -18.09 -13.24
N LYS A 67 -4.41 -18.37 -14.48
CA LYS A 67 -3.00 -18.42 -14.84
C LYS A 67 -2.35 -17.03 -14.78
N LYS A 68 -3.05 -16.01 -15.30
CA LYS A 68 -2.62 -14.60 -15.22
C LYS A 68 -2.50 -14.04 -13.79
N ASN A 69 -3.16 -14.66 -12.81
CA ASN A 69 -3.10 -14.24 -11.41
C ASN A 69 -1.93 -14.88 -10.64
N LYS A 70 -1.22 -15.85 -11.25
CA LYS A 70 -0.10 -16.61 -10.66
C LYS A 70 1.28 -16.19 -11.19
N GLU A 71 1.33 -15.53 -12.35
CA GLU A 71 2.54 -14.84 -12.85
C GLU A 71 2.70 -13.48 -12.18
#